data_AF-A0A0H3ZUD9-F1
#
_entry.id   AF-A0A0H3ZUD9-F1
#
_cell.length_a   1.000
_cell.length_b   1.000
_cell.length_c   1.000
_cell.angle_alpha   90.00
_cell.angle_beta   90.00
_cell.angle_gamma   90.00
#
_symmetry.space_group_name_H-M   'P 1'
#
loop_
_entity.id
_entity.type
_entity.pdbx_description
1 polymer ?
#
loop_
_entity_poly.entity_id
_entity_poly.type
_entity_poly.pdbx_seq_one_letter_code
_entity_poly.pdbx_strand_id
1 'polypeptide(L)'
;MNINWKIFTSASSPAKADKILNNVVAKLEVDCKERSVAPYHKGGYVCSFSIEANSEPWLDTAYSTIQLGQVVGRSWILTGSIEEEVDLWSSESCVSGVDNIHIYVGINA
;
A
#
# COMPACT_ATOMS: atom_id res chain seq x y z
N MET A 1 -13.11 -5.18 6.66
CA MET A 1 -11.72 -5.67 6.42
C MET A 1 -10.84 -4.44 6.22
N ASN A 2 -9.56 -4.51 6.58
CA ASN A 2 -8.62 -3.41 6.35
C ASN A 2 -7.65 -3.78 5.23
N ILE A 3 -7.54 -2.91 4.23
CA ILE A 3 -6.53 -3.00 3.19
C ILE A 3 -5.28 -2.29 3.74
N ASN A 4 -4.25 -3.06 4.06
CA ASN A 4 -3.03 -2.56 4.66
C ASN A 4 -2.01 -2.24 3.58
N TRP A 5 -1.39 -1.07 3.70
CA TRP A 5 -0.40 -0.59 2.75
C TRP A 5 0.94 -0.37 3.44
N LYS A 6 2.02 -0.74 2.77
CA LYS A 6 3.39 -0.33 3.11
C LYS A 6 4.06 0.26 1.87
N ILE A 7 4.54 1.48 2.02
CA ILE A 7 5.27 2.23 1.00
C ILE A 7 6.73 2.32 1.44
N PHE A 8 7.61 1.69 0.68
CA PHE A 8 9.05 1.72 0.92
C PHE A 8 9.66 2.89 0.15
N THR A 9 10.47 3.70 0.82
CA THR A 9 11.06 4.91 0.24
C THR A 9 12.53 5.02 0.60
N SER A 10 13.33 5.55 -0.32
CA SER A 10 14.75 5.87 -0.10
C SER A 10 14.93 7.24 0.59
N ALA A 11 13.88 7.78 1.23
CA ALA A 11 13.91 9.10 1.82
C ALA A 11 14.99 9.23 2.92
N SER A 12 15.66 10.37 2.96
CA SER A 12 16.76 10.60 3.92
C SER A 12 16.29 11.05 5.32
N SER A 13 14.98 11.21 5.53
CA SER A 13 14.42 11.73 6.79
C SER A 13 12.94 11.39 6.92
N PRO A 14 12.37 11.34 8.14
CA PRO A 14 10.95 11.03 8.34
C PRO A 14 10.03 12.05 7.66
N ALA A 15 10.37 13.34 7.69
CA ALA A 15 9.56 14.39 7.07
C ALA A 15 9.46 14.26 5.55
N LYS A 16 10.54 13.83 4.89
CA LYS A 16 10.52 13.52 3.45
C LYS A 16 9.68 12.28 3.15
N ALA A 17 9.80 11.24 3.98
CA ALA A 17 9.00 10.02 3.86
C ALA A 17 7.50 10.33 4.02
N ASP A 18 7.11 11.13 5.01
CA ASP A 18 5.71 11.55 5.19
C ASP A 18 5.19 12.37 4.00
N LYS A 19 6.01 13.25 3.41
CA LYS A 19 5.64 13.95 2.17
C LYS A 19 5.38 12.97 1.01
N ILE A 20 6.18 11.92 0.86
CA ILE A 20 5.96 10.88 -0.15
C ILE A 20 4.66 10.12 0.15
N LEU A 21 4.42 9.74 1.41
CA LEU A 21 3.16 9.12 1.84
C LEU A 21 1.95 9.99 1.48
N ASN A 22 2.00 11.30 1.75
CA ASN A 22 0.93 12.23 1.40
C ASN A 22 0.66 12.26 -0.12
N ASN A 23 1.70 12.18 -0.97
CA ASN A 23 1.52 12.12 -2.41
C ASN A 23 0.87 10.80 -2.87
N VAL A 24 1.19 9.68 -2.22
CA VAL A 24 0.55 8.38 -2.49
C VAL A 24 -0.94 8.44 -2.13
N VAL A 25 -1.26 8.87 -0.91
CA VAL A 25 -2.65 8.97 -0.43
C VAL A 25 -3.46 9.94 -1.29
N ALA A 26 -2.89 11.10 -1.66
CA ALA A 26 -3.56 12.07 -2.53
C ALA A 26 -3.88 11.50 -3.92
N LYS A 27 -3.04 10.60 -4.46
CA LYS A 27 -3.30 9.91 -5.73
C LYS A 27 -4.38 8.85 -5.62
N LEU A 28 -4.47 8.18 -4.47
CA LEU A 28 -5.49 7.15 -4.24
C LEU A 28 -6.89 7.75 -4.07
N GLU A 29 -7.00 9.03 -3.66
CA GLU A 29 -8.27 9.72 -3.42
C GLU A 29 -9.15 8.98 -2.39
N VAL A 30 -8.51 8.42 -1.36
CA VAL A 30 -9.15 7.63 -0.30
C VAL A 30 -8.86 8.20 1.08
N ASP A 31 -9.80 8.00 2.00
CA ASP A 31 -9.55 8.18 3.42
C ASP A 31 -8.68 7.04 3.96
N CYS A 32 -7.62 7.38 4.68
CA CYS A 32 -6.72 6.41 5.29
C CYS A 32 -6.59 6.60 6.81
N LYS A 33 -6.32 5.50 7.51
CA LYS A 33 -6.19 5.41 8.96
C LYS A 33 -4.82 4.81 9.33
N GLU A 34 -4.49 4.85 10.62
CA GLU A 34 -3.32 4.15 11.21
C GLU A 34 -1.97 4.49 10.54
N ARG A 35 -1.83 5.75 10.12
CA ARG A 35 -0.63 6.23 9.45
C ARG A 35 0.60 6.15 10.36
N SER A 36 1.70 5.64 9.82
CA SER A 36 2.99 5.61 10.51
C SER A 36 4.16 5.74 9.53
N VAL A 37 5.27 6.26 10.03
CA VAL A 37 6.55 6.37 9.30
C VAL A 37 7.64 5.84 10.22
N ALA A 38 8.36 4.82 9.77
CA ALA A 38 9.43 4.18 10.56
C ALA A 38 10.68 3.95 9.71
N PRO A 39 11.89 4.03 10.29
CA PRO A 39 13.12 3.67 9.58
C PRO A 39 13.08 2.23 9.05
N TYR A 40 13.59 1.99 7.86
CA TYR A 40 13.71 0.66 7.27
C TYR A 40 15.12 0.08 7.46
N HIS A 41 15.23 -1.19 7.83
CA HIS A 41 16.51 -1.83 8.14
C HIS A 41 17.48 -1.90 6.95
N LYS A 42 17.00 -1.78 5.71
CA LYS A 42 17.84 -1.70 4.50
C LYS A 42 18.17 -0.26 4.08
N GLY A 43 17.91 0.72 4.95
CA GLY A 43 18.00 2.14 4.64
C GLY A 43 16.67 2.73 4.16
N GLY A 44 16.50 4.04 4.33
CA GLY A 44 15.25 4.73 4.01
C GLY A 44 14.17 4.53 5.08
N TYR A 45 12.91 4.61 4.67
CA TYR A 45 11.73 4.55 5.55
C TYR A 45 10.62 3.69 4.95
N VAL A 46 9.86 3.03 5.83
CA VAL A 46 8.57 2.42 5.49
C VAL A 46 7.46 3.31 6.03
N CYS A 47 6.55 3.70 5.15
CA CYS A 47 5.33 4.40 5.50
C CYS A 47 4.17 3.39 5.46
N SER A 48 3.42 3.25 6.54
CA SER A 48 2.28 2.33 6.61
C SER A 48 0.99 3.09 6.82
N PHE A 49 -0.12 2.58 6.27
CA PHE A 49 -1.47 3.07 6.51
C PHE A 49 -2.48 1.97 6.17
N SER A 50 -3.72 2.13 6.63
CA SER A 50 -4.84 1.24 6.30
C SER A 50 -5.97 2.01 5.63
N ILE A 51 -6.67 1.33 4.72
CA ILE A 51 -7.93 1.78 4.13
C ILE A 51 -9.00 0.80 4.60
N GLU A 52 -10.12 1.31 5.09
CA GLU A 52 -11.25 0.47 5.43
C GLU A 52 -11.94 0.02 4.15
N ALA A 53 -12.00 -1.29 3.92
CA ALA A 53 -12.86 -1.82 2.87
C ALA A 53 -14.31 -1.58 3.29
N ASN A 54 -15.09 -0.93 2.42
CA ASN A 54 -16.54 -0.92 2.55
C ASN A 54 -17.01 -2.37 2.73
N SER A 55 -18.06 -2.63 3.51
CA SER A 55 -18.51 -3.98 3.92
C SER A 55 -19.01 -4.85 2.75
N GLU A 56 -18.11 -5.12 1.81
CA GLU A 56 -18.31 -5.74 0.52
C GLU A 56 -17.96 -7.24 0.61
N PRO A 57 -18.53 -8.06 -0.27
CA PRO A 57 -18.07 -9.42 -0.49
C PRO A 57 -16.55 -9.49 -0.76
N TRP A 58 -15.94 -10.62 -0.43
CA TRP A 58 -14.50 -10.85 -0.61
C TRP A 58 -14.00 -10.52 -2.03
N LEU A 59 -14.72 -10.98 -3.06
CA LEU A 59 -14.32 -10.77 -4.46
C LEU A 59 -14.28 -9.29 -4.84
N ASP A 60 -15.23 -8.50 -4.34
CA ASP A 60 -15.29 -7.05 -4.58
C ASP A 60 -14.16 -6.32 -3.84
N THR A 61 -13.86 -6.75 -2.60
CA THR A 61 -12.70 -6.27 -1.85
C THR A 61 -11.38 -6.61 -2.56
N ALA A 62 -11.24 -7.82 -3.08
CA ALA A 62 -10.04 -8.24 -3.79
C ALA A 62 -9.85 -7.45 -5.09
N TYR A 63 -10.93 -7.31 -5.88
CA TYR A 63 -10.93 -6.52 -7.11
C TYR A 63 -10.59 -5.05 -6.85
N SER A 64 -11.26 -4.40 -5.90
CA SER A 64 -11.02 -2.99 -5.56
C SER A 64 -9.61 -2.76 -5.00
N THR A 65 -9.06 -3.71 -4.23
CA THR A 65 -7.67 -3.66 -3.76
C THR A 65 -6.68 -3.65 -4.92
N ILE A 66 -6.84 -4.54 -5.90
CA ILE A 66 -6.00 -4.58 -7.09
C ILE A 66 -6.16 -3.28 -7.91
N GLN A 67 -7.39 -2.80 -8.07
CA GLN A 67 -7.70 -1.56 -8.77
C GLN A 67 -7.01 -0.35 -8.12
N LEU A 68 -7.03 -0.24 -6.79
CA LEU A 68 -6.33 0.81 -6.05
C LEU A 68 -4.81 0.70 -6.24
N GLY A 69 -4.25 -0.51 -6.19
CA GLY A 69 -2.82 -0.73 -6.47
C GLY A 69 -2.39 -0.17 -7.82
N GLN A 70 -3.19 -0.38 -8.86
CA GLN A 70 -2.90 0.08 -10.22
C GLN A 70 -2.85 1.61 -10.37
N VAL A 71 -3.42 2.38 -9.44
CA VAL A 71 -3.32 3.84 -9.44
C VAL A 71 -1.89 4.33 -9.18
N VAL A 72 -1.13 3.61 -8.33
CA VAL A 72 0.18 4.06 -7.82
C VAL A 72 1.35 3.15 -8.21
N GLY A 73 1.10 1.99 -8.80
CA GLY A 73 2.13 1.05 -9.24
C GLY A 73 1.72 0.17 -10.41
N ARG A 74 2.71 -0.49 -11.01
CA ARG A 74 2.58 -1.45 -12.12
C ARG A 74 3.33 -2.74 -11.82
N SER A 75 3.27 -3.70 -12.74
CA SER A 75 4.04 -4.95 -12.67
C SER A 75 3.88 -5.66 -11.32
N TRP A 76 2.62 -5.74 -10.88
CA TRP A 76 2.25 -6.33 -9.60
C TRP A 76 2.48 -7.84 -9.62
N ILE A 77 3.14 -8.32 -8.56
CA ILE A 77 3.28 -9.73 -8.25
C ILE A 77 2.24 -10.03 -7.17
N LEU A 78 1.35 -10.97 -7.46
CA LEU A 78 0.46 -11.55 -6.47
C LEU A 78 1.18 -12.71 -5.79
N THR A 79 1.37 -12.59 -4.48
CA THR A 79 1.85 -13.65 -3.60
C THR A 79 0.66 -14.23 -2.84
N GLY A 80 0.79 -15.48 -2.34
CA GLY A 80 -0.30 -16.15 -1.62
C GLY A 80 -1.43 -16.69 -2.52
N SER A 81 -2.61 -16.86 -1.92
CA SER A 81 -3.81 -17.40 -2.58
C SER A 81 -4.95 -16.38 -2.56
N ILE A 82 -5.43 -16.00 -3.75
CA ILE A 82 -6.54 -15.03 -3.90
C ILE A 82 -7.87 -15.49 -3.29
N GLU A 83 -7.99 -16.78 -2.97
CA GLU A 83 -9.16 -17.31 -2.26
C GLU A 83 -9.18 -16.90 -0.78
N GLU A 84 -8.04 -16.50 -0.22
CA GLU A 84 -7.87 -16.22 1.21
C GLU A 84 -7.36 -14.80 1.48
N GLU A 85 -6.49 -14.29 0.60
CA GLU A 85 -5.81 -13.00 0.76
C GLU A 85 -5.43 -12.37 -0.58
N VAL A 86 -5.25 -11.05 -0.56
CA VAL A 86 -4.60 -10.30 -1.63
C VAL A 86 -3.32 -9.75 -1.03
N ASP A 87 -2.21 -10.41 -1.38
CA ASP A 87 -0.86 -10.02 -1.02
C ASP A 87 -0.12 -9.58 -2.29
N LEU A 88 0.05 -8.26 -2.46
CA LEU A 88 0.56 -7.66 -3.69
C LEU A 88 1.87 -6.94 -3.45
N TRP A 89 2.85 -7.21 -4.31
CA TRP A 89 4.14 -6.51 -4.32
C TRP A 89 4.41 -5.84 -5.66
N SER A 90 4.94 -4.62 -5.64
CA SER A 90 5.45 -3.94 -6.84
C SER A 90 6.70 -3.13 -6.52
N SER A 91 7.69 -3.20 -7.41
CA SER A 91 8.86 -2.30 -7.45
C SER A 91 8.76 -1.24 -8.55
N GLU A 92 7.60 -1.12 -9.21
CA GLU A 92 7.37 -0.19 -10.32
C GLU A 92 6.30 0.84 -9.94
N SER A 93 6.65 1.72 -9.00
CA SER A 93 5.76 2.83 -8.62
C SER A 93 5.74 3.94 -9.67
N CYS A 94 4.58 4.57 -9.85
CA CYS A 94 4.44 5.81 -10.61
C CYS A 94 4.56 7.07 -9.73
N VAL A 95 4.83 6.91 -8.43
CA VAL A 95 4.98 8.01 -7.46
C VAL A 95 6.46 8.24 -7.17
N SER A 96 6.93 9.46 -7.43
CA SER A 96 8.34 9.82 -7.20
C SER A 96 8.77 9.59 -5.76
N GLY A 97 9.89 8.88 -5.58
CA GLY A 97 10.48 8.59 -4.27
C GLY A 97 9.95 7.30 -3.61
N VAL A 98 9.06 6.57 -4.27
CA VAL A 98 8.63 5.23 -3.84
C VAL A 98 9.49 4.18 -4.53
N ASP A 99 10.13 3.32 -3.74
CA ASP A 99 10.94 2.22 -4.23
C ASP A 99 10.10 0.95 -4.43
N ASN A 100 9.26 0.63 -3.44
CA ASN A 100 8.40 -0.54 -3.47
C ASN A 100 7.05 -0.24 -2.81
N ILE A 101 6.04 -1.01 -3.20
CA ILE A 101 4.70 -0.98 -2.63
C ILE A 101 4.32 -2.40 -2.26
N HIS A 102 3.78 -2.55 -1.06
CA HIS A 102 3.17 -3.78 -0.56
C HIS A 102 1.74 -3.49 -0.13
N ILE A 103 0.80 -4.30 -0.60
CA ILE A 103 -0.62 -4.22 -0.24
C ILE A 103 -1.04 -5.58 0.31
N TYR A 104 -1.76 -5.57 1.43
CA TYR A 104 -2.21 -6.78 2.09
C TYR A 104 -3.64 -6.65 2.62
N VAL A 105 -4.52 -7.56 2.23
CA VAL A 105 -5.83 -7.77 2.86
C VAL A 105 -6.13 -9.27 2.92
N GLY A 106 -6.68 -9.74 4.03
CA GLY A 106 -7.08 -11.14 4.21
C GLY A 106 -8.49 -11.25 4.77
N ILE A 107 -9.17 -12.37 4.49
CA ILE A 107 -10.55 -12.63 4.95
C ILE A 107 -10.66 -12.68 6.49
N ASN A 108 -9.57 -13.06 7.17
CA ASN A 108 -9.52 -13.24 8.63
C ASN A 108 -8.56 -12.24 9.33
N ALA A 109 -8.17 -11.16 8.66
CA ALA A 109 -7.21 -10.18 9.16
C ALA A 109 -7.84 -9.12 10.07
#